data_AF-A0A833H4W9-F1
#
_entry.id   AF-A0A833H4W9-F1
#
_cell.length_a   1.000
_cell.length_b   1.000
_cell.length_c   1.000
_cell.angle_alpha   90.00
_cell.angle_beta   90.00
_cell.angle_gamma   90.00
#
_symmetry.space_group_name_H-M   'P 1'
#
loop_
_entity.id
_entity.type
_entity.pdbx_description
1 polymer ?
#
loop_
_entity_poly.entity_id
_entity_poly.type
_entity_poly.pdbx_seq_one_letter_code
_entity_poly.pdbx_strand_id
1 'polypeptide(L)'
;MKRLNVFFSVRSASLLTVIAALIVVSHLAAQAPETKPADMNQPAQDPGGRRLAGFAETPWMSEYTQVKDRFSALSESAASVDRIEILMAVRNQYILIKRNDVLYRYNFYKTPYEVLKLTNHDLQKEQWEEAEAVLYQVKIIQPFIASDSISKKLEVAYGPRTRSTVKPETKRGADIWELEGGFIFQWYEPYNGRPYTRTIDYISDELARRILKEREEYFSAEELDLLRKMIVR
;
A
#
# COMPACT_ATOMS: atom_id res chain seq x y z
N MET A 1 28.67 -8.77 17.84
CA MET A 1 27.31 -9.20 17.41
C MET A 1 26.30 -8.18 17.92
N LYS A 2 25.81 -7.27 17.06
CA LYS A 2 24.72 -6.34 17.39
C LYS A 2 23.51 -6.74 16.52
N ARG A 3 22.43 -7.18 17.16
CA ARG A 3 21.19 -7.63 16.49
C ARG A 3 20.40 -6.41 16.01
N LEU A 4 20.03 -6.41 14.72
CA LEU A 4 19.14 -5.42 14.12
C LEU A 4 17.70 -5.76 14.51
N ASN A 5 17.05 -4.89 15.26
CA ASN A 5 15.61 -4.98 15.54
C ASN A 5 14.84 -4.51 14.30
N VAL A 6 14.46 -5.45 13.43
CA VAL A 6 13.48 -5.18 12.36
C VAL A 6 12.09 -5.33 12.96
N PHE A 7 11.48 -4.20 13.34
CA PHE A 7 10.07 -4.17 13.77
C PHE A 7 9.16 -4.34 12.55
N PHE A 8 8.83 -5.58 12.19
CA PHE A 8 7.65 -5.86 11.39
C PHE A 8 6.41 -5.73 12.30
N SER A 9 5.60 -4.70 12.06
CA SER A 9 4.28 -4.60 12.68
C SER A 9 3.43 -5.81 12.29
N VAL A 10 2.72 -6.40 13.27
CA VAL A 10 1.88 -7.60 13.10
C VAL A 10 0.86 -7.47 11.96
N ARG A 11 0.41 -6.24 11.65
CA ARG A 11 -0.51 -5.98 10.52
C ARG A 11 0.15 -6.10 9.14
N SER A 12 1.45 -5.83 9.03
CA SER A 12 2.21 -5.96 7.78
C SER A 12 2.44 -7.43 7.40
N ALA A 13 2.60 -8.32 8.38
CA ALA A 13 2.72 -9.76 8.17
C ALA A 13 1.41 -10.40 7.67
N SER A 14 0.25 -9.93 8.17
CA SER A 14 -1.06 -10.38 7.69
C SER A 14 -1.32 -9.97 6.23
N LEU A 15 -0.85 -8.80 5.81
CA LEU A 15 -0.98 -8.28 4.44
C LEU A 15 -0.20 -9.13 3.43
N LEU A 16 1.07 -9.47 3.74
CA LEU A 16 1.91 -10.34 2.92
C LEU A 16 1.35 -11.76 2.79
N THR A 17 0.73 -12.29 3.85
CA THR A 17 0.10 -13.62 3.83
C THR A 17 -1.16 -13.66 2.94
N VAL A 18 -1.91 -12.56 2.89
CA VAL A 18 -3.09 -12.45 2.00
C VAL A 18 -2.65 -12.35 0.53
N ILE A 19 -1.60 -11.59 0.21
CA ILE A 19 -1.09 -11.45 -1.17
C ILE A 19 -0.62 -12.80 -1.74
N ALA A 20 0.05 -13.65 -0.95
CA ALA A 20 0.54 -14.96 -1.38
C ALA A 20 -0.56 -15.96 -1.77
N ALA A 21 -1.80 -15.78 -1.30
CA ALA A 21 -2.92 -16.71 -1.55
C ALA A 21 -3.77 -16.36 -2.79
N LEU A 22 -3.47 -15.29 -3.53
CA LEU A 22 -4.39 -14.65 -4.47
C LEU A 22 -4.11 -14.92 -5.97
N ILE A 23 -3.19 -15.79 -6.38
CA ILE A 23 -2.87 -15.97 -7.82
C ILE A 23 -3.59 -17.20 -8.41
N VAL A 24 -4.87 -17.07 -8.80
CA VAL A 24 -5.56 -17.98 -9.75
C VAL A 24 -6.62 -17.20 -10.58
N VAL A 25 -6.70 -17.57 -11.87
CA VAL A 25 -7.22 -16.93 -13.10
C VAL A 25 -8.69 -16.45 -13.11
N SER A 26 -8.92 -15.30 -13.78
CA SER A 26 -10.20 -14.57 -14.02
C SER A 26 -10.82 -14.88 -15.39
N HIS A 27 -12.13 -14.66 -15.59
CA HIS A 27 -12.75 -14.23 -16.89
C HIS A 27 -14.11 -13.49 -16.74
N LEU A 28 -14.18 -12.31 -17.41
CA LEU A 28 -15.25 -11.45 -17.99
C LEU A 28 -16.68 -11.26 -17.39
N ALA A 29 -17.12 -9.97 -17.30
CA ALA A 29 -18.15 -9.33 -18.15
C ALA A 29 -18.36 -7.81 -17.85
N ALA A 30 -18.83 -7.04 -18.86
CA ALA A 30 -19.14 -5.59 -18.87
C ALA A 30 -20.61 -5.31 -18.42
N GLN A 31 -21.18 -4.10 -18.19
CA GLN A 31 -21.13 -2.80 -18.91
C GLN A 31 -21.96 -1.70 -18.16
N ALA A 32 -21.60 -0.42 -18.37
CA ALA A 32 -22.42 0.82 -18.50
C ALA A 32 -22.90 1.68 -17.29
N PRO A 33 -23.02 3.04 -17.47
CA PRO A 33 -22.79 4.07 -16.43
C PRO A 33 -24.03 4.89 -16.02
N GLU A 34 -23.97 5.61 -14.86
CA GLU A 34 -24.61 6.94 -14.70
C GLU A 34 -24.29 7.70 -13.38
N THR A 35 -23.97 8.99 -13.56
CA THR A 35 -24.05 10.22 -12.71
C THR A 35 -23.47 10.37 -11.28
N LYS A 36 -22.70 11.47 -11.11
CA LYS A 36 -21.88 11.90 -9.95
C LYS A 36 -22.66 12.60 -8.83
N PRO A 37 -22.20 12.45 -7.57
CA PRO A 37 -22.17 13.52 -6.58
C PRO A 37 -20.74 13.98 -6.23
N ALA A 38 -20.65 15.21 -5.70
CA ALA A 38 -19.49 16.10 -5.53
C ALA A 38 -18.16 15.51 -5.01
N ASP A 39 -17.08 16.11 -5.53
CA ASP A 39 -15.65 15.84 -5.29
C ASP A 39 -15.27 15.83 -3.80
N MET A 40 -14.77 14.69 -3.34
CA MET A 40 -13.69 14.67 -2.37
C MET A 40 -12.46 14.14 -3.08
N ASN A 41 -11.59 15.06 -3.47
CA ASN A 41 -10.20 14.91 -3.88
C ASN A 41 -9.76 13.51 -4.32
N GLN A 42 -9.75 13.37 -5.65
CA GLN A 42 -9.42 12.18 -6.45
C GLN A 42 -8.05 11.56 -6.11
N PRO A 43 -7.94 10.23 -6.06
CA PRO A 43 -6.75 9.55 -6.57
C PRO A 43 -6.78 9.62 -8.11
N ALA A 44 -5.62 9.87 -8.71
CA ALA A 44 -5.43 10.06 -10.15
C ALA A 44 -6.12 8.96 -10.96
N GLN A 45 -6.90 9.41 -11.95
CA GLN A 45 -7.67 8.55 -12.84
C GLN A 45 -6.76 8.12 -14.00
N ASP A 46 -6.65 6.82 -14.24
CA ASP A 46 -6.32 6.30 -15.57
C ASP A 46 -7.64 6.22 -16.37
N PRO A 47 -7.75 6.81 -17.58
CA PRO A 47 -8.93 6.69 -18.44
C PRO A 47 -9.12 5.23 -18.89
N GLY A 48 -9.73 4.41 -18.03
CA GLY A 48 -9.87 2.96 -18.24
C GLY A 48 -10.02 2.14 -16.95
N GLY A 49 -9.80 2.75 -15.78
CA GLY A 49 -10.23 2.25 -14.46
C GLY A 49 -9.60 0.95 -13.98
N ARG A 50 -8.74 0.30 -14.76
CA ARG A 50 -8.19 -1.04 -14.43
C ARG A 50 -6.70 -1.09 -14.17
N ARG A 51 -6.00 0.03 -14.32
CA ARG A 51 -4.56 0.10 -14.08
C ARG A 51 -4.25 1.01 -12.89
N LEU A 52 -3.38 0.51 -12.02
CA LEU A 52 -2.86 1.21 -10.85
C LEU A 52 -1.35 1.41 -11.04
N ALA A 53 -0.98 2.46 -11.78
CA ALA A 53 0.42 2.79 -12.07
C ALA A 53 1.13 3.54 -10.93
N GLY A 54 0.38 3.96 -9.90
CA GLY A 54 0.85 4.79 -8.82
C GLY A 54 -0.27 5.12 -7.85
N PHE A 55 -0.01 6.09 -6.98
CA PHE A 55 -1.03 6.70 -6.15
C PHE A 55 -1.09 8.21 -6.38
N ALA A 56 -2.28 8.71 -6.72
CA ALA A 56 -2.43 10.05 -7.23
C ALA A 56 -1.41 10.29 -8.35
N GLU A 57 -0.75 11.44 -8.35
CA GLU A 57 0.24 11.75 -9.38
C GLU A 57 1.64 11.19 -9.08
N THR A 58 1.79 10.31 -8.07
CA THR A 58 3.07 9.71 -7.72
C THR A 58 3.12 8.29 -8.28
N PRO A 59 3.93 8.02 -9.32
CA PRO A 59 4.11 6.67 -9.85
C PRO A 59 4.64 5.71 -8.79
N TRP A 60 4.34 4.43 -8.96
CA TRP A 60 5.14 3.40 -8.29
C TRP A 60 6.60 3.53 -8.70
N MET A 61 7.48 3.03 -7.85
CA MET A 61 8.93 3.07 -8.06
C MET A 61 9.58 4.46 -7.93
N SER A 62 8.81 5.53 -7.69
CA SER A 62 9.38 6.84 -7.37
C SER A 62 10.29 6.77 -6.13
N GLU A 63 11.47 7.37 -6.24
CA GLU A 63 12.47 7.41 -5.17
C GLU A 63 12.00 8.28 -4.01
N TYR A 64 12.48 7.95 -2.80
CA TYR A 64 12.14 8.68 -1.57
C TYR A 64 12.33 10.19 -1.71
N THR A 65 13.49 10.64 -2.21
CA THR A 65 13.81 12.07 -2.29
C THR A 65 12.91 12.76 -3.30
N GLN A 66 12.64 12.14 -4.46
CA GLN A 66 11.70 12.66 -5.45
C GLN A 66 10.31 12.92 -4.84
N VAL A 67 9.77 11.96 -4.08
CA VAL A 67 8.43 12.09 -3.48
C VAL A 67 8.44 13.14 -2.36
N LYS A 68 9.48 13.17 -1.53
CA LYS A 68 9.63 14.15 -0.45
C LYS A 68 9.72 15.58 -0.98
N ASP A 69 10.53 15.80 -2.00
CA ASP A 69 10.75 17.12 -2.58
C ASP A 69 9.48 17.63 -3.26
N ARG A 70 8.74 16.74 -3.93
CA ARG A 70 7.41 17.07 -4.45
C ARG A 70 6.46 17.55 -3.36
N PHE A 71 6.35 16.85 -2.23
CA PHE A 71 5.47 17.29 -1.14
C PHE A 71 5.95 18.57 -0.49
N SER A 72 7.26 18.79 -0.41
CA SER A 72 7.83 20.04 0.11
C SER A 72 7.41 21.21 -0.77
N ALA A 73 7.58 21.09 -2.09
CA ALA A 73 7.15 22.10 -3.05
C ALA A 73 5.62 22.37 -3.02
N LEU A 74 4.81 21.31 -2.88
CA LEU A 74 3.35 21.45 -2.78
C LEU A 74 2.92 22.10 -1.47
N SER A 75 3.62 21.86 -0.36
CA SER A 75 3.32 22.46 0.95
C SER A 75 3.62 23.96 1.01
N GLU A 76 4.58 24.43 0.21
CA GLU A 76 5.00 25.84 0.14
C GLU A 76 4.21 26.64 -0.92
N SER A 77 3.53 25.96 -1.84
CA SER A 77 2.80 26.60 -2.93
C SER A 77 1.49 27.22 -2.45
N ALA A 78 1.41 28.55 -2.50
CA ALA A 78 0.17 29.30 -2.26
C ALA A 78 -0.92 29.03 -3.32
N ALA A 79 -0.55 28.43 -4.46
CA ALA A 79 -1.47 28.05 -5.53
C ALA A 79 -2.04 26.63 -5.38
N SER A 80 -1.56 25.86 -4.39
CA SER A 80 -2.10 24.52 -4.14
C SER A 80 -3.55 24.60 -3.68
N VAL A 81 -4.45 23.93 -4.42
CA VAL A 81 -5.86 23.78 -4.03
C VAL A 81 -5.99 23.01 -2.71
N ASP A 82 -5.03 22.13 -2.44
CA ASP A 82 -5.01 21.30 -1.25
C ASP A 82 -3.99 21.78 -0.23
N ARG A 83 -4.42 21.84 1.03
CA ARG A 83 -3.50 22.06 2.14
C ARG A 83 -2.74 20.76 2.43
N ILE A 84 -1.46 20.74 2.08
CA ILE A 84 -0.55 19.62 2.32
C ILE A 84 0.41 19.98 3.45
N GLU A 85 0.50 19.11 4.45
CA GLU A 85 1.42 19.23 5.58
C GLU A 85 2.22 17.93 5.73
N ILE A 86 3.55 18.03 5.78
CA ILE A 86 4.42 16.88 6.07
C ILE A 86 4.51 16.74 7.59
N LEU A 87 3.88 15.71 8.14
CA LEU A 87 3.88 15.48 9.58
C LEU A 87 5.14 14.74 10.06
N MET A 88 5.63 13.81 9.24
CA MET A 88 6.79 12.99 9.57
C MET A 88 7.41 12.40 8.32
N ALA A 89 8.73 12.39 8.25
CA ALA A 89 9.44 11.78 7.13
C ALA A 89 10.65 11.01 7.69
N VAL A 90 10.66 9.69 7.51
CA VAL A 90 11.78 8.82 7.88
C VAL A 90 12.42 8.34 6.59
N ARG A 91 13.68 8.75 6.37
CA ARG A 91 14.41 8.50 5.13
C ARG A 91 14.33 7.03 4.74
N ASN A 92 13.99 6.77 3.48
CA ASN A 92 13.91 5.44 2.89
C ASN A 92 12.93 4.46 3.58
N GLN A 93 12.02 4.95 4.43
CA GLN A 93 11.02 4.11 5.10
C GLN A 93 9.60 4.60 4.82
N TYR A 94 9.28 5.84 5.22
CA TYR A 94 7.96 6.40 4.96
C TYR A 94 7.94 7.93 5.02
N ILE A 95 6.92 8.50 4.38
CA ILE A 95 6.51 9.89 4.52
C ILE A 95 5.04 9.88 4.93
N LEU A 96 4.73 10.52 6.05
CA LEU A 96 3.38 10.75 6.55
C LEU A 96 3.01 12.20 6.26
N ILE A 97 2.00 12.37 5.42
CA ILE A 97 1.44 13.69 5.10
C ILE A 97 -0.02 13.77 5.56
N LYS A 98 -0.47 14.99 5.79
CA LYS A 98 -1.87 15.35 5.94
C LYS A 98 -2.29 16.17 4.73
N ARG A 99 -3.33 15.73 4.02
CA ARG A 99 -3.93 16.46 2.88
C ARG A 99 -5.42 16.57 3.13
N ASN A 100 -5.91 17.80 3.33
CA ASN A 100 -7.32 18.10 3.65
C ASN A 100 -7.90 17.23 4.78
N ASP A 101 -7.20 17.18 5.91
CA ASP A 101 -7.58 16.42 7.11
C ASP A 101 -7.58 14.89 6.99
N VAL A 102 -7.18 14.35 5.83
CA VAL A 102 -6.90 12.93 5.65
C VAL A 102 -5.40 12.67 5.73
N LEU A 103 -5.02 11.60 6.42
CA LEU A 103 -3.62 11.20 6.56
C LEU A 103 -3.26 10.20 5.46
N TYR A 104 -2.08 10.38 4.87
CA TYR A 104 -1.54 9.49 3.86
C TYR A 104 -0.13 9.09 4.26
N ARG A 105 0.12 7.79 4.35
CA ARG A 105 1.44 7.24 4.62
C ARG A 105 1.97 6.56 3.37
N TYR A 106 2.95 7.22 2.74
CA TYR A 106 3.71 6.69 1.62
C TYR A 106 4.83 5.83 2.20
N ASN A 107 4.87 4.54 1.88
CA ASN A 107 5.89 3.61 2.35
C ASN A 107 6.83 3.26 1.20
N PHE A 108 8.11 3.24 1.53
CA PHE A 108 9.20 2.99 0.59
C PHE A 108 9.85 1.66 0.94
N TYR A 109 10.28 0.94 -0.09
CA TYR A 109 10.97 -0.33 0.05
C TYR A 109 12.35 -0.24 -0.58
N LYS A 110 13.31 -0.85 0.10
CA LYS A 110 14.67 -1.06 -0.37
C LYS A 110 15.03 -2.48 -0.03
N THR A 111 15.46 -3.24 -1.03
CA THR A 111 15.92 -4.62 -0.81
C THR A 111 17.03 -4.62 0.24
N PRO A 112 16.96 -5.49 1.27
CA PRO A 112 18.01 -5.59 2.28
C PRO A 112 19.38 -5.89 1.67
N TYR A 113 20.44 -5.34 2.25
CA TYR A 113 21.81 -5.52 1.76
C TYR A 113 22.17 -7.01 1.67
N GLU A 114 21.80 -7.77 2.69
CA GLU A 114 22.10 -9.19 2.81
C GLU A 114 21.46 -9.99 1.67
N VAL A 115 20.27 -9.61 1.22
CA VAL A 115 19.58 -10.24 0.08
C VAL A 115 20.27 -9.89 -1.23
N LEU A 116 20.59 -8.61 -1.46
CA LEU A 116 21.30 -8.20 -2.68
C LEU A 116 22.68 -8.83 -2.79
N LYS A 117 23.37 -9.01 -1.66
CA LYS A 117 24.70 -9.63 -1.64
C LYS A 117 24.69 -11.11 -2.04
N LEU A 118 23.56 -11.81 -1.93
CA LEU A 118 23.42 -13.19 -2.41
C LEU A 118 23.54 -13.28 -3.94
N THR A 119 23.11 -12.23 -4.66
CA THR A 119 23.11 -12.19 -6.13
C THR A 119 24.20 -11.30 -6.71
N ASN A 120 24.74 -10.37 -5.91
CA ASN A 120 25.87 -9.51 -6.27
C ASN A 120 26.90 -9.49 -5.13
N HIS A 121 27.85 -10.42 -5.16
CA HIS A 121 28.85 -10.59 -4.10
C HIS A 121 29.82 -9.40 -3.95
N ASP A 122 30.01 -8.61 -5.02
CA ASP A 122 30.91 -7.46 -5.05
C ASP A 122 30.24 -6.16 -4.57
N LEU A 123 28.93 -6.19 -4.27
CA LEU A 123 28.18 -5.03 -3.80
C LEU A 123 28.77 -4.49 -2.50
N GLN A 124 29.31 -3.28 -2.58
CA GLN A 124 29.81 -2.55 -1.41
C GLN A 124 28.63 -2.02 -0.60
N LYS A 125 28.80 -2.01 0.73
CA LYS A 125 27.72 -1.61 1.63
C LYS A 125 27.38 -0.12 1.47
N GLU A 126 28.39 0.69 1.19
CA GLU A 126 28.29 2.13 0.98
C GLU A 126 27.43 2.43 -0.25
N GLN A 127 27.66 1.71 -1.36
CA GLN A 127 26.82 1.79 -2.57
C GLN A 127 25.37 1.42 -2.28
N TRP A 128 25.14 0.39 -1.46
CA TRP A 128 23.80 0.06 -1.00
C TRP A 128 23.22 1.19 -0.17
N GLU A 129 23.93 1.76 0.81
CA GLU A 129 23.45 2.83 1.68
C GLU A 129 23.05 4.10 0.91
N GLU A 130 23.80 4.43 -0.15
CA GLU A 130 23.54 5.57 -1.05
C GLU A 130 22.25 5.38 -1.87
N ALA A 131 21.94 4.16 -2.30
CA ALA A 131 20.73 3.87 -3.08
C ALA A 131 19.44 4.26 -2.33
N GLU A 132 18.46 4.77 -3.07
CA GLU A 132 17.18 5.20 -2.49
C GLU A 132 16.17 4.05 -2.41
N ALA A 133 15.30 4.11 -1.40
CA ALA A 133 14.12 3.27 -1.37
C ALA A 133 13.06 3.83 -2.32
N VAL A 134 12.25 2.93 -2.87
CA VAL A 134 11.24 3.28 -3.88
C VAL A 134 9.83 3.09 -3.35
N LEU A 135 8.89 3.92 -3.79
CA LEU A 135 7.50 3.88 -3.37
C LEU A 135 6.84 2.57 -3.81
N TYR A 136 6.24 1.86 -2.86
CA TYR A 136 5.50 0.62 -3.17
C TYR A 136 4.09 0.57 -2.57
N GLN A 137 3.81 1.38 -1.55
CA GLN A 137 2.51 1.38 -0.87
C GLN A 137 2.12 2.78 -0.43
N VAL A 138 0.85 3.12 -0.60
CA VAL A 138 0.23 4.27 0.07
C VAL A 138 -0.93 3.80 0.93
N LYS A 139 -0.88 4.13 2.21
CA LYS A 139 -1.95 3.87 3.17
C LYS A 139 -2.70 5.16 3.47
N ILE A 140 -3.98 5.19 3.14
CA ILE A 140 -4.90 6.24 3.57
C ILE A 140 -5.37 5.91 4.99
N ILE A 141 -5.34 6.90 5.88
CA ILE A 141 -5.82 6.81 7.26
C ILE A 141 -6.80 7.96 7.46
N GLN A 142 -8.04 7.60 7.75
CA GLN A 142 -9.17 8.54 7.86
C GLN A 142 -10.00 8.21 9.11
N PRO A 143 -10.92 9.08 9.54
CA PRO A 143 -11.93 8.75 10.54
C PRO A 143 -12.78 7.54 10.12
N PHE A 144 -13.58 7.00 11.03
CA PHE A 144 -14.53 5.94 10.69
C PHE A 144 -15.60 6.48 9.72
N ILE A 145 -15.47 6.11 8.45
CA ILE A 145 -16.46 6.41 7.40
C ILE A 145 -17.22 5.13 7.09
N ALA A 146 -18.54 5.23 6.87
CA ALA A 146 -19.36 4.07 6.50
C ALA A 146 -18.75 3.36 5.29
N SER A 147 -18.51 2.06 5.40
CA SER A 147 -17.76 1.32 4.37
C SER A 147 -18.43 1.43 3.00
N ASP A 148 -19.77 1.32 2.93
CA ASP A 148 -20.50 1.41 1.66
C ASP A 148 -20.24 2.71 0.89
N SER A 149 -20.05 3.84 1.59
CA SER A 149 -19.73 5.12 0.95
C SER A 149 -18.33 5.12 0.32
N ILE A 150 -17.37 4.44 0.96
CA ILE A 150 -16.02 4.25 0.43
C ILE A 150 -16.05 3.24 -0.73
N SER A 151 -16.74 2.12 -0.55
CA SER A 151 -16.84 1.07 -1.58
C SER A 151 -17.41 1.65 -2.87
N LYS A 152 -18.51 2.42 -2.79
CA LYS A 152 -19.09 3.09 -3.97
C LYS A 152 -18.10 4.01 -4.68
N LYS A 153 -17.28 4.76 -3.93
CA LYS A 153 -16.26 5.64 -4.53
C LYS A 153 -15.16 4.85 -5.22
N LEU A 154 -14.69 3.77 -4.60
CA LEU A 154 -13.71 2.86 -5.20
C LEU A 154 -14.30 2.17 -6.43
N GLU A 155 -15.57 1.76 -6.39
CA GLU A 155 -16.26 1.13 -7.52
C GLU A 155 -16.43 2.09 -8.71
N VAL A 156 -16.73 3.36 -8.44
CA VAL A 156 -16.78 4.39 -9.49
C VAL A 156 -15.40 4.65 -10.11
N ALA A 157 -14.35 4.64 -9.29
CA ALA A 157 -12.99 4.93 -9.76
C ALA A 157 -12.31 3.74 -10.48
N TYR A 158 -12.54 2.52 -9.98
CA TYR A 158 -11.77 1.33 -10.36
C TYR A 158 -12.62 0.14 -10.84
N GLY A 159 -13.94 0.31 -10.94
CA GLY A 159 -14.88 -0.77 -11.24
C GLY A 159 -15.19 -1.66 -10.02
N PRO A 160 -16.01 -2.70 -10.18
CA PRO A 160 -16.41 -3.56 -9.07
C PRO A 160 -15.20 -4.23 -8.41
N ARG A 161 -15.27 -4.43 -7.08
CA ARG A 161 -14.25 -5.20 -6.37
C ARG A 161 -14.09 -6.59 -6.98
N THR A 162 -12.87 -7.09 -7.02
CA THR A 162 -12.56 -8.41 -7.59
C THR A 162 -12.73 -9.51 -6.57
N ARG A 163 -12.43 -9.25 -5.29
CA ARG A 163 -12.54 -10.23 -4.19
C ARG A 163 -12.97 -9.57 -2.89
N SER A 164 -13.39 -10.41 -1.95
CA SER A 164 -13.70 -9.98 -0.58
C SER A 164 -13.29 -11.05 0.42
N THR A 165 -12.72 -10.61 1.52
CA THR A 165 -12.43 -11.41 2.72
C THR A 165 -13.33 -10.99 3.89
N VAL A 166 -14.33 -10.14 3.64
CA VAL A 166 -15.24 -9.63 4.66
C VAL A 166 -16.15 -10.76 5.13
N LYS A 167 -16.05 -11.08 6.41
CA LYS A 167 -16.87 -12.10 7.07
C LYS A 167 -18.23 -11.51 7.45
N PRO A 168 -19.37 -12.05 6.96
CA PRO A 168 -20.70 -11.51 7.25
C PRO A 168 -20.99 -11.35 8.75
N GLU A 169 -20.58 -12.33 9.55
CA GLU A 169 -20.82 -12.42 10.98
C GLU A 169 -20.04 -11.39 11.81
N THR A 170 -18.78 -11.12 11.45
CA THR A 170 -17.94 -10.17 12.20
C THR A 170 -17.88 -8.79 11.56
N LYS A 171 -18.29 -8.67 10.29
CA LYS A 171 -18.14 -7.47 9.45
C LYS A 171 -16.69 -6.97 9.41
N ARG A 172 -15.74 -7.89 9.54
CA ARG A 172 -14.29 -7.67 9.46
C ARG A 172 -13.73 -8.32 8.21
N GLY A 173 -12.71 -7.71 7.64
CA GLY A 173 -11.98 -8.22 6.48
C GLY A 173 -11.60 -7.08 5.56
N ALA A 174 -11.37 -7.39 4.29
CA ALA A 174 -11.15 -6.40 3.26
C ALA A 174 -11.87 -6.75 1.97
N ASP A 175 -12.41 -5.73 1.31
CA ASP A 175 -12.68 -5.80 -0.12
C ASP A 175 -11.40 -5.46 -0.88
N ILE A 176 -11.22 -6.14 -2.00
CA ILE A 176 -9.98 -6.13 -2.77
C ILE A 176 -10.28 -5.80 -4.22
N TRP A 177 -9.52 -4.87 -4.78
CA TRP A 177 -9.44 -4.62 -6.21
C TRP A 177 -8.08 -5.07 -6.70
N GLU A 178 -8.08 -6.07 -7.57
CA GLU A 178 -6.90 -6.53 -8.30
C GLU A 178 -6.89 -5.81 -9.64
N LEU A 179 -5.96 -4.87 -9.78
CA LEU A 179 -5.80 -4.01 -10.94
C LEU A 179 -4.48 -4.34 -11.62
N GLU A 180 -4.37 -4.01 -12.90
CA GLU A 180 -3.08 -4.06 -13.59
C GLU A 180 -2.09 -3.13 -12.87
N GLY A 181 -0.96 -3.67 -12.40
CA GLY A 181 0.06 -2.90 -11.69
C GLY A 181 -0.12 -2.78 -10.17
N GLY A 182 -1.24 -3.24 -9.59
CA GLY A 182 -1.37 -3.20 -8.14
C GLY A 182 -2.72 -3.62 -7.54
N PHE A 183 -2.80 -3.46 -6.23
CA PHE A 183 -3.93 -3.87 -5.41
C PHE A 183 -4.48 -2.68 -4.61
N ILE A 184 -5.79 -2.65 -4.43
CA ILE A 184 -6.45 -1.77 -3.45
C ILE A 184 -7.13 -2.64 -2.41
N PHE A 185 -6.86 -2.38 -1.14
CA PHE A 185 -7.53 -3.02 0.00
C PHE A 185 -8.34 -1.99 0.77
N GLN A 186 -9.66 -2.16 0.80
CA GLN A 186 -10.52 -1.43 1.71
C GLN A 186 -10.73 -2.26 2.96
N TRP A 187 -10.20 -1.82 4.11
CA TRP A 187 -10.36 -2.55 5.36
C TRP A 187 -11.69 -2.24 6.04
N TYR A 188 -12.36 -3.29 6.48
CA TYR A 188 -13.63 -3.24 7.20
C TYR A 188 -13.39 -3.47 8.70
N GLU A 189 -13.85 -2.52 9.49
CA GLU A 189 -13.83 -2.56 10.94
C GLU A 189 -15.27 -2.37 11.48
N PRO A 190 -15.79 -3.31 12.30
CA PRO A 190 -17.09 -3.17 12.91
C PRO A 190 -17.05 -2.13 14.03
N TYR A 191 -18.00 -1.21 14.02
CA TYR A 191 -18.26 -0.29 15.11
C TYR A 191 -19.78 -0.17 15.32
N ASN A 192 -20.25 -0.37 16.55
CA ASN A 192 -21.68 -0.39 16.89
C ASN A 192 -22.53 -1.25 15.95
N GLY A 193 -22.03 -2.45 15.60
CA GLY A 193 -22.73 -3.39 14.72
C GLY A 193 -22.80 -2.98 13.25
N ARG A 194 -22.11 -1.91 12.82
CA ARG A 194 -22.07 -1.45 11.42
C ARG A 194 -20.63 -1.50 10.87
N PRO A 195 -20.45 -1.73 9.55
CA PRO A 195 -19.13 -1.73 8.93
C PRO A 195 -18.65 -0.31 8.66
N TYR A 196 -17.42 -0.01 9.08
CA TYR A 196 -16.73 1.23 8.77
C TYR A 196 -15.34 0.97 8.18
N THR A 197 -14.84 1.93 7.41
CA THR A 197 -13.50 1.91 6.85
C THR A 197 -12.70 3.07 7.39
N ARG A 198 -11.62 2.72 8.10
CA ARG A 198 -10.62 3.66 8.62
C ARG A 198 -9.37 3.71 7.75
N THR A 199 -9.06 2.62 7.04
CA THR A 199 -7.84 2.50 6.25
C THR A 199 -8.08 1.89 4.87
N ILE A 200 -7.39 2.44 3.88
CA ILE A 200 -7.33 1.91 2.52
C ILE A 200 -5.86 1.79 2.13
N ASP A 201 -5.45 0.63 1.62
CA ASP A 201 -4.08 0.40 1.17
C ASP A 201 -4.05 0.28 -0.36
N TYR A 202 -3.17 1.07 -0.99
CA TYR A 202 -2.81 0.96 -2.40
C TYR A 202 -1.41 0.38 -2.47
N ILE A 203 -1.21 -0.68 -3.25
CA ILE A 203 0.04 -1.45 -3.26
C ILE A 203 0.45 -1.76 -4.69
N SER A 204 1.72 -1.55 -5.03
CA SER A 204 2.33 -2.00 -6.28
C SER A 204 2.39 -3.54 -6.35
N ASP A 205 1.89 -4.13 -7.44
CA ASP A 205 1.98 -5.58 -7.66
C ASP A 205 3.42 -6.03 -7.88
N GLU A 206 4.20 -5.27 -8.66
CA GLU A 206 5.62 -5.54 -8.94
C GLU A 206 6.42 -5.66 -7.64
N LEU A 207 6.30 -4.67 -6.75
CA LEU A 207 7.05 -4.67 -5.49
C LEU A 207 6.49 -5.63 -4.47
N ALA A 208 5.18 -5.86 -4.44
CA ALA A 208 4.62 -6.91 -3.60
C ALA A 208 5.22 -8.29 -3.97
N ARG A 209 5.29 -8.62 -5.27
CA ARG A 209 5.91 -9.87 -5.75
C ARG A 209 7.40 -9.92 -5.45
N ARG A 210 8.12 -8.81 -5.66
CA ARG A 210 9.55 -8.71 -5.36
C ARG A 210 9.85 -8.96 -3.89
N ILE A 211 9.12 -8.29 -2.98
CA ILE A 211 9.27 -8.44 -1.53
C ILE A 211 8.99 -9.88 -1.11
N LEU A 212 7.96 -10.51 -1.68
CA LEU A 212 7.64 -11.91 -1.39
C LEU A 212 8.76 -12.85 -1.84
N LYS A 213 9.28 -12.67 -3.06
CA LYS A 213 10.39 -13.46 -3.59
C LYS A 213 11.66 -13.27 -2.75
N GLU A 214 12.03 -12.04 -2.43
CA GLU A 214 13.21 -11.74 -1.60
C GLU A 214 13.09 -12.36 -0.20
N ARG A 215 11.88 -12.43 0.36
CA ARG A 215 11.61 -13.13 1.62
C ARG A 215 11.85 -14.64 1.53
N GLU A 216 11.47 -15.27 0.42
CA GLU A 216 11.71 -16.71 0.17
C GLU A 216 13.17 -17.02 -0.11
N GLU A 217 13.90 -16.11 -0.78
CA GLU A 217 15.34 -16.26 -1.04
C GLU A 217 16.19 -16.08 0.22
N TYR A 218 15.76 -15.19 1.13
CA TYR A 218 16.51 -14.88 2.34
C TYR A 218 16.32 -15.90 3.48
N PHE A 219 15.11 -16.45 3.61
CA PHE A 219 14.79 -17.37 4.69
C PHE A 219 14.48 -18.76 4.13
N SER A 220 15.12 -19.78 4.68
CA SER A 220 14.75 -21.17 4.44
C SER A 220 13.34 -21.47 4.95
N ALA A 221 12.71 -22.53 4.42
CA ALA A 221 11.38 -22.96 4.86
C ALA A 221 11.33 -23.24 6.39
N GLU A 222 12.41 -23.78 6.96
CA GLU A 222 12.56 -24.04 8.40
C GLU A 222 12.66 -22.74 9.20
N GLU A 223 13.42 -21.76 8.74
CA GLU A 223 13.50 -20.44 9.39
C GLU A 223 12.17 -19.69 9.32
N LEU A 224 11.47 -19.77 8.19
CA LEU A 224 10.13 -19.18 8.04
C LEU A 224 9.11 -19.83 8.99
N ASP A 225 9.19 -21.15 9.17
CA ASP A 225 8.34 -21.88 10.11
C ASP A 225 8.69 -21.55 11.57
N LEU A 226 9.98 -21.45 11.89
CA LEU A 226 10.45 -21.00 13.20
C LEU A 226 9.98 -19.57 13.51
N LEU A 227 10.12 -18.64 12.56
CA LEU A 227 9.64 -17.26 12.71
C LEU A 227 8.12 -17.19 12.92
N ARG A 228 7.34 -18.04 12.26
CA ARG A 228 5.89 -18.15 12.50
C ARG A 228 5.58 -18.64 13.91
N LYS A 229 6.36 -19.62 14.41
CA LYS A 229 6.21 -20.20 15.75
C LYS A 229 6.73 -19.29 16.86
N MET A 230 7.65 -18.36 16.56
CA MET A 230 8.19 -17.39 17.51
C MET A 230 7.23 -16.25 17.86
N ILE A 231 6.12 -16.08 17.13
CA ILE A 231 5.02 -15.22 17.57
C ILE A 231 4.28 -15.97 18.68
N VAL A 232 4.87 -15.95 19.88
CA VAL A 232 4.24 -16.44 21.11
C VAL A 232 3.05 -15.54 21.38
N ARG A 233 1.85 -16.14 21.46
CA ARG A 233 0.61 -15.46 21.84
C ARG A 233 0.57 -15.19 23.34
#